data_AF-X1TQB5-F1
#
_entry.id   AF-X1TQB5-F1
#
_cell.length_a   1.000
_cell.length_b   1.000
_cell.length_c   1.000
_cell.angle_alpha   90.00
_cell.angle_beta   90.00
_cell.angle_gamma   90.00
#
_symmetry.space_group_name_H-M   'P 1'
#
loop_
_entity.id
_entity.type
_entity.pdbx_description
1 polymer ?
#
loop_
_entity_poly.entity_id
_entity_poly.type
_entity_poly.pdbx_seq_one_letter_code
_entity_poly.pdbx_strand_id
1 'polypeptide(L)' 'MDLHELIIKAHARSHAAELAAHAKCQDAAWNELAELRKMLNNQPRFDAREITETPLPEGS' A
#
# COMPACT_ATOMS: atom_id res chain seq x y z
N MET A 1 -11.66 -26.41 -21.48
CA MET A 1 -11.52 -25.01 -21.05
C MET A 1 -10.18 -24.53 -21.55
N ASP A 2 -10.13 -23.40 -22.24
CA ASP A 2 -8.92 -22.89 -22.87
C ASP A 2 -7.89 -22.43 -21.83
N LEU A 3 -6.59 -22.55 -22.12
CA LEU A 3 -5.51 -22.18 -21.18
C LEU A 3 -5.59 -20.70 -20.81
N HIS A 4 -5.92 -19.84 -21.77
CA HIS A 4 -6.12 -18.42 -21.53
C HIS A 4 -7.26 -18.16 -20.54
N GLU A 5 -8.37 -18.88 -20.70
CA GLU A 5 -9.53 -18.79 -19.83
C GLU A 5 -9.22 -19.26 -18.39
N LEU A 6 -8.37 -20.30 -18.25
CA LEU A 6 -7.87 -20.77 -16.95
C LEU A 6 -7.03 -19.70 -16.24
N ILE A 7 -6.14 -19.03 -16.96
CA ILE A 7 -5.27 -17.98 -16.41
C ILE A 7 -6.09 -16.79 -15.92
N ILE A 8 -7.06 -16.31 -16.73
CA ILE A 8 -7.95 -15.21 -16.35
C ILE A 8 -8.74 -15.56 -15.08
N LYS A 9 -9.31 -16.76 -15.02
CA LYS A 9 -10.08 -17.21 -13.85
C LYS A 9 -9.22 -17.35 -12.60
N ALA A 10 -7.97 -17.79 -12.72
CA ALA A 10 -7.05 -17.86 -11.60
C ALA A 10 -6.71 -16.47 -11.06
N HIS A 11 -6.39 -15.52 -11.93
CA HIS A 11 -6.09 -14.14 -11.54
C HIS A 11 -7.27 -13.45 -10.83
N ALA A 12 -8.48 -13.60 -11.38
CA ALA A 12 -9.70 -13.05 -10.76
C ALA A 12 -9.95 -13.63 -9.36
N ARG A 13 -9.68 -14.92 -9.15
CA ARG A 13 -9.81 -15.57 -7.82
C ARG A 13 -8.78 -15.06 -6.83
N SER A 14 -7.53 -14.89 -7.23
CA SER A 14 -6.48 -14.32 -6.37
C SER A 14 -6.81 -12.89 -5.95
N HIS A 15 -7.22 -12.05 -6.89
CA HIS A 15 -7.63 -10.67 -6.62
C HIS A 15 -8.87 -10.61 -5.70
N ALA A 16 -9.84 -11.50 -5.87
CA ALA A 16 -11.00 -11.57 -4.97
C ALA A 16 -10.62 -12.00 -3.55
N ALA A 17 -9.67 -12.94 -3.41
CA ALA A 17 -9.17 -13.39 -2.12
C ALA A 17 -8.38 -12.29 -1.40
N GLU A 18 -7.57 -11.52 -2.13
CA GLU A 18 -6.85 -10.34 -1.63
C GLU A 18 -7.83 -9.28 -1.11
N LEU A 19 -8.83 -8.91 -1.91
CA LEU A 19 -9.89 -7.98 -1.46
C LEU A 19 -10.64 -8.48 -0.22
N ALA A 20 -10.94 -9.78 -0.16
CA ALA A 20 -11.60 -10.37 1.01
C ALA A 20 -10.70 -10.36 2.27
N ALA A 21 -9.39 -10.52 2.10
CA ALA A 21 -8.42 -10.38 3.18
C ALA A 21 -8.35 -8.92 3.66
N HIS A 22 -8.26 -7.95 2.74
CA HIS A 22 -8.28 -6.52 3.08
C HIS A 22 -9.60 -6.09 3.74
N ALA A 23 -10.74 -6.61 3.28
CA ALA A 23 -12.04 -6.35 3.88
C ALA A 23 -12.12 -6.88 5.32
N LYS A 24 -11.54 -8.07 5.60
CA LYS A 24 -11.41 -8.59 6.97
C LYS A 24 -10.39 -7.84 7.82
N CYS A 25 -9.39 -7.22 7.17
CA CYS A 25 -8.38 -6.40 7.82
C CYS A 25 -8.80 -4.92 7.94
N GLN A 26 -10.05 -4.54 7.66
CA GLN A 26 -10.49 -3.14 7.83
C GLN A 26 -10.18 -2.64 9.24
N ASP A 27 -10.46 -3.43 10.29
CA ASP A 27 -10.13 -3.05 11.67
C ASP A 27 -8.62 -2.94 11.90
N ALA A 28 -7.81 -3.81 11.29
CA ALA A 28 -6.35 -3.74 11.39
C ALA A 28 -5.79 -2.50 10.67
N ALA A 29 -6.29 -2.20 9.47
CA ALA A 29 -5.91 -1.03 8.70
C ALA A 29 -6.35 0.28 9.38
N TRP A 30 -7.53 0.32 10.00
CA TRP A 30 -7.99 1.46 10.78
C TRP A 30 -7.18 1.63 12.08
N ASN A 31 -6.80 0.53 12.74
CA ASN A 31 -5.94 0.58 13.93
C ASN A 31 -4.52 1.05 13.58
N GLU A 32 -3.93 0.53 12.51
CA GLU A 32 -2.63 1.00 12.00
C GLU A 32 -2.69 2.47 11.58
N LEU A 33 -3.77 2.90 10.91
CA LEU A 33 -3.98 4.31 10.57
C LEU A 33 -4.10 5.19 11.81
N ALA A 34 -4.79 4.72 12.86
CA ALA A 34 -4.93 5.45 14.12
C ALA A 34 -3.59 5.59 14.85
N GLU A 35 -2.78 4.54 14.89
CA GLU A 35 -1.43 4.57 15.48
C GLU A 35 -0.48 5.47 14.67
N LEU A 36 -0.49 5.38 13.33
CA LEU A 36 0.28 6.27 12.46
C LEU A 36 -0.12 7.74 12.67
N ARG A 37 -1.41 8.02 12.80
CA ARG A 37 -1.93 9.37 13.06
C ARG A 37 -1.51 9.90 14.43
N LYS A 38 -1.50 9.04 15.45
CA LYS A 38 -1.00 9.37 16.79
C LYS A 38 0.49 9.66 16.77
N MET A 39 1.29 8.85 16.05
CA MET A 39 2.72 9.08 15.87
C MET A 39 2.99 10.41 15.16
N LEU A 40 2.27 10.70 14.08
CA LEU A 40 2.38 11.97 13.33
C LEU A 40 1.98 13.18 14.16
N ASN A 41 0.89 13.10 14.93
CA ASN A 41 0.44 14.18 15.81
C ASN A 41 1.37 14.41 17.01
N ASN A 42 2.09 13.37 17.45
CA ASN A 42 3.05 13.45 18.54
C ASN A 42 4.47 13.78 18.07
N GLN A 43 4.72 13.92 16.76
CA GLN A 43 6.00 14.44 16.29
C GLN A 43 6.03 15.96 16.41
N PRO A 44 7.09 16.55 17.00
CA PRO A 44 7.33 17.98 16.86
C PRO A 44 7.43 18.29 15.36
N ARG A 45 6.74 19.33 14.90
CA ARG A 45 6.67 19.75 13.48
C ARG A 45 8.03 19.59 12.81
N PHE A 46 8.18 18.54 12.00
CA PHE A 46 9.25 18.50 11.02
C PHE A 46 8.80 19.39 9.87
N ASP A 47 9.46 20.54 9.72
CA ASP A 47 9.34 21.35 8.52
C ASP A 47 9.69 20.44 7.33
N ALA A 48 8.68 20.14 6.52
CA ALA A 48 8.79 19.27 5.38
C ALA A 48 9.68 19.92 4.31
N ARG A 49 10.99 19.74 4.44
CA ARG A 49 11.89 19.92 3.31
C ARG A 49 11.70 18.71 2.41
N GLU A 50 10.84 18.91 1.42
CA GLU A 50 10.62 18.12 0.21
C GLU A 50 11.76 17.12 -0.04
N ILE A 51 11.53 15.85 0.31
CA ILE A 51 12.41 14.75 -0.09
C ILE A 51 11.99 14.44 -1.52
N THR A 52 12.54 15.18 -2.47
CA THR A 52 12.45 14.85 -3.89
C THR A 52 13.27 13.57 -4.08
N GLU A 53 12.60 12.42 -4.22
CA GLU A 53 13.22 11.16 -4.62
C GLU A 53 13.60 11.21 -6.12
N THR A 54 14.58 12.06 -6.46
CA THR A 54 15.28 11.95 -7.73
C THR A 54 16.73 11.58 -7.42
N PRO A 55 17.23 10.40 -7.84
CA PRO A 55 18.65 10.12 -7.78
C PRO A 55 19.37 11.14 -8.67
N LEU A 56 20.39 11.83 -8.13
CA LEU A 56 21.25 12.69 -8.94
C LEU A 56 21.91 11.84 -10.03
N PRO A 57 21.83 12.23 -11.32
CA PRO A 57 22.65 11.59 -12.34
C PRO A 57 24.11 11.92 -12.10
N GLU A 58 24.96 10.89 -12.02
CA GLU A 58 26.40 11.06 -11.97
C GLU A 58 26.92 11.62 -13.30
N GLY A 59 27.59 12.78 -13.22
CA GLY A 59 28.71 13.13 -14.09
C GLY A 59 28.40 13.55 -15.53
N SER A 60 28.65 14.82 -15.82
CA SER A 60 29.48 15.27 -16.97
C SER A 60 30.01 16.68 -16.71
#